data_AF-A0A843HSV9-F1
#
_entry.id   AF-A0A843HSV9-F1
#
_cell.length_a   1.000
_cell.length_b   1.000
_cell.length_c   1.000
_cell.angle_alpha   90.00
_cell.angle_beta   90.00
_cell.angle_gamma   90.00
#
_symmetry.space_group_name_H-M   'P 1'
#
loop_
_entity.id
_entity.type
_entity.pdbx_description
1 polymer ?
#
loop_
_entity_poly.entity_id
_entity_poly.type
_entity_poly.pdbx_seq_one_letter_code
_entity_poly.pdbx_strand_id
1 'polypeptide(L)'
;MGKVIFYKNTSDNRCLAKTITQLKEYADVKFKDNSSILEPELILSPDTNIFGANYCKIEAFSTTEFSRYYFITNVEVSQQYIIVRCKLDVLYTYQSEIENMYGYIRRSAVMRNRYIQDNQKTQQANYLPAYKYYFNGSDVSNYTIKEAGTTDGWVLWVSGAYASSPFPPDDNGGE
;
A
#
# COMPACT_ATOMS: atom_id res chain seq x y z
N MET A 1 17.97 -22.92 -12.33
CA MET A 1 16.69 -23.08 -13.02
C MET A 1 15.64 -22.29 -12.24
N GLY A 2 14.64 -21.72 -12.92
CA GLY A 2 13.60 -20.89 -12.30
C GLY A 2 12.29 -21.67 -12.16
N LYS A 3 11.60 -21.48 -11.04
CA LYS A 3 10.28 -22.06 -10.80
C LYS A 3 9.21 -21.08 -11.26
N VAL A 4 8.20 -21.57 -11.97
CA VAL A 4 7.06 -20.75 -12.42
C VAL A 4 5.76 -21.40 -12.01
N ILE A 5 4.88 -20.61 -11.39
CA ILE A 5 3.54 -21.03 -11.01
C ILE A 5 2.54 -20.20 -11.81
N PHE A 6 1.64 -20.86 -12.51
CA PHE A 6 0.57 -20.27 -13.30
C PHE A 6 -0.72 -20.20 -12.51
N TYR A 7 -1.43 -19.09 -12.64
CA TYR A 7 -2.66 -18.81 -11.91
C TYR A 7 -3.77 -18.29 -12.83
N LYS A 8 -5.00 -18.45 -12.34
CA LYS A 8 -6.15 -17.64 -12.74
C LYS A 8 -6.34 -16.51 -11.74
N ASN A 9 -6.21 -15.28 -12.19
CA ASN A 9 -6.55 -14.06 -11.47
C ASN A 9 -7.95 -13.57 -11.87
N THR A 10 -8.80 -13.26 -10.89
CA THR A 10 -10.15 -12.69 -11.09
C THR A 10 -10.28 -11.24 -10.62
N SER A 11 -9.24 -10.69 -9.98
CA SER A 11 -9.24 -9.30 -9.49
C SER A 11 -8.90 -8.30 -10.59
N ASP A 12 -9.34 -7.05 -10.40
CA ASP A 12 -8.96 -5.91 -11.26
C ASP A 12 -7.44 -5.69 -11.24
N ASN A 13 -6.88 -5.28 -12.39
CA ASN A 13 -5.44 -5.03 -12.54
C ASN A 13 -4.91 -3.95 -11.60
N ARG A 14 -5.75 -3.00 -11.18
CA ARG A 14 -5.41 -1.89 -10.28
C ARG A 14 -5.52 -2.25 -8.80
N CYS A 15 -6.05 -3.43 -8.47
CA CYS A 15 -6.18 -3.85 -7.08
C CYS A 15 -4.82 -4.26 -6.52
N LEU A 16 -4.49 -3.82 -5.30
CA LEU A 16 -3.25 -4.22 -4.63
C LEU A 16 -3.30 -5.70 -4.27
N ALA A 17 -4.35 -6.14 -3.56
CA ALA A 17 -4.57 -7.55 -3.23
C ALA A 17 -5.23 -8.29 -4.39
N LYS A 18 -4.69 -9.47 -4.77
CA LYS A 18 -5.22 -10.30 -5.86
C LYS A 18 -5.90 -11.58 -5.34
N THR A 19 -6.97 -11.99 -6.00
CA THR A 19 -7.63 -13.28 -5.85
C THR A 19 -7.14 -14.20 -6.96
N ILE A 20 -6.16 -15.04 -6.63
CA ILE A 20 -5.50 -15.95 -7.57
C ILE A 20 -5.75 -17.41 -7.21
N THR A 21 -6.02 -18.24 -8.21
CA THR A 21 -6.16 -19.70 -8.07
C THR A 21 -5.06 -20.38 -8.87
N GLN A 22 -4.27 -21.23 -8.22
CA GLN A 22 -3.18 -21.95 -8.89
C GLN A 22 -3.73 -22.95 -9.91
N LEU A 23 -3.12 -22.99 -11.09
CA LEU A 23 -3.46 -23.91 -12.17
C LEU A 23 -2.35 -24.95 -12.38
N LYS A 24 -1.10 -24.50 -12.49
CA LYS A 24 0.02 -25.37 -12.84
C LYS A 24 1.33 -24.83 -12.29
N GLU A 25 2.26 -25.72 -11.97
CA GLU A 25 3.61 -25.41 -11.54
C GLU A 25 4.63 -26.12 -12.43
N TYR A 26 5.74 -25.43 -12.72
CA TYR A 26 6.91 -25.95 -13.41
C TYR A 26 8.17 -25.63 -12.62
N ALA A 27 9.00 -26.64 -12.34
CA ALA A 27 10.20 -26.50 -11.51
C ALA A 27 11.44 -25.99 -12.28
N ASP A 28 11.45 -26.06 -13.62
CA ASP A 28 12.65 -25.83 -14.42
C ASP A 28 12.39 -25.02 -15.70
N VAL A 29 11.75 -23.86 -15.57
CA VAL A 29 11.47 -23.00 -16.73
C VAL A 29 12.72 -22.25 -17.16
N LYS A 30 12.95 -22.22 -18.47
CA LYS A 30 13.99 -21.39 -19.10
C LYS A 30 13.37 -20.09 -19.59
N PHE A 31 14.06 -19.00 -19.28
CA PHE A 31 13.79 -17.71 -19.91
C PHE A 31 14.30 -17.75 -21.35
N LYS A 32 13.63 -17.00 -22.23
CA LYS A 32 14.17 -16.71 -23.55
C LYS A 32 15.42 -15.83 -23.41
N ASP A 33 16.40 -16.04 -24.28
CA ASP A 33 17.62 -15.24 -24.34
C ASP A 33 17.29 -13.75 -24.48
N ASN A 34 18.02 -12.90 -23.75
CA ASN A 34 17.81 -11.44 -23.68
C ASN A 34 16.39 -10.98 -23.26
N SER A 35 15.76 -11.70 -22.32
CA SER A 35 14.48 -11.27 -21.73
C SER A 35 14.67 -10.19 -20.66
N SER A 36 13.74 -9.23 -20.62
CA SER A 36 13.67 -8.22 -19.56
C SER A 36 13.03 -8.82 -18.31
N ILE A 37 13.50 -8.42 -17.13
CA ILE A 37 12.85 -8.79 -15.86
C ILE A 37 11.47 -8.10 -15.74
N LEU A 38 11.24 -6.97 -16.42
CA LEU A 38 9.94 -6.29 -16.39
C LEU A 38 8.92 -6.93 -17.34
N GLU A 39 9.42 -7.51 -18.43
CA GLU A 39 8.62 -8.10 -19.50
C GLU A 39 9.26 -9.43 -19.95
N PRO A 40 9.23 -10.47 -19.10
CA PRO A 40 9.89 -11.72 -19.42
C PRO A 40 9.12 -12.52 -20.47
N GLU A 41 9.86 -13.26 -21.28
CA GLU A 41 9.32 -14.28 -22.18
C GLU A 41 9.80 -15.66 -21.72
N LEU A 42 8.85 -16.57 -21.51
CA LEU A 42 9.09 -17.93 -21.06
C LEU A 42 8.86 -18.90 -22.21
N ILE A 43 9.73 -19.90 -22.33
CA ILE A 43 9.57 -21.00 -23.30
C ILE A 43 9.23 -22.26 -22.52
N LEU A 44 8.09 -22.86 -22.84
CA LEU A 44 7.55 -24.05 -22.18
C LEU A 44 7.33 -25.16 -23.20
N SER A 45 7.35 -26.40 -22.73
CA SER A 45 6.82 -27.53 -23.49
C SER A 45 5.31 -27.36 -23.71
N PRO A 46 4.75 -27.88 -24.82
CA PRO A 46 3.31 -27.82 -25.06
C PRO A 46 2.51 -28.47 -23.91
N ASP A 47 1.65 -27.68 -23.28
CA ASP A 47 0.78 -28.10 -22.19
C ASP A 47 -0.53 -27.30 -22.26
N THR A 48 -1.66 -27.99 -22.34
CA THR A 48 -2.97 -27.34 -22.43
C THR A 48 -3.45 -26.78 -21.09
N ASN A 49 -2.86 -27.23 -19.97
CA ASN A 49 -3.26 -26.79 -18.63
C ASN A 49 -2.98 -25.29 -18.37
N ILE A 50 -2.16 -24.65 -19.19
CA ILE A 50 -1.85 -23.22 -19.05
C ILE A 50 -2.77 -22.30 -19.88
N PHE A 51 -3.64 -22.84 -20.73
CA PHE A 51 -4.52 -22.00 -21.58
C PHE A 51 -5.55 -21.18 -20.79
N GLY A 52 -5.86 -21.60 -19.57
CA GLY A 52 -6.73 -20.84 -18.66
C GLY A 52 -5.99 -19.74 -17.87
N ALA A 53 -4.66 -19.74 -17.87
CA ALA A 53 -3.85 -18.85 -17.06
C ALA A 53 -3.84 -17.43 -17.63
N ASN A 54 -3.96 -16.44 -16.75
CA ASN A 54 -3.79 -15.01 -17.08
C ASN A 54 -2.79 -14.31 -16.16
N TYR A 55 -2.14 -15.07 -15.27
CA TYR A 55 -1.25 -14.55 -14.27
C TYR A 55 -0.18 -15.60 -13.92
N CYS A 56 1.03 -15.18 -13.56
CA CYS A 56 2.06 -16.10 -13.10
C CYS A 56 2.97 -15.48 -12.03
N LYS A 57 3.56 -16.36 -11.22
CA LYS A 57 4.65 -16.05 -10.30
C LYS A 57 5.91 -16.69 -10.85
N ILE A 58 6.96 -15.90 -10.99
CA ILE A 58 8.28 -16.37 -11.39
C ILE A 58 9.19 -16.23 -10.19
N GLU A 59 9.78 -17.36 -9.77
CA GLU A 59 10.77 -17.46 -8.70
C GLU A 59 12.12 -17.73 -9.33
N ALA A 60 12.97 -16.70 -9.36
CA ALA A 60 14.30 -16.80 -9.94
C ALA A 60 15.32 -17.23 -8.86
N PHE A 61 16.22 -18.14 -9.24
CA PHE A 61 17.41 -18.51 -8.45
C PHE A 61 17.19 -19.10 -7.05
N SER A 62 16.28 -20.07 -6.89
CA SER A 62 16.13 -20.84 -5.63
C SER A 62 15.97 -20.03 -4.33
N THR A 63 15.79 -18.70 -4.42
CA THR A 63 15.65 -17.80 -3.29
C THR A 63 14.28 -17.15 -3.38
N THR A 64 13.52 -17.28 -2.30
CA THR A 64 12.16 -16.73 -2.19
C THR A 64 12.13 -15.20 -2.31
N GLU A 65 13.28 -14.55 -2.07
CA GLU A 65 13.47 -13.10 -2.13
C GLU A 65 13.35 -12.52 -3.54
N PHE A 66 13.54 -13.33 -4.59
CA PHE A 66 13.35 -12.92 -5.99
C PHE A 66 12.10 -13.57 -6.60
N SER A 67 10.98 -13.47 -5.87
CA SER A 67 9.68 -13.79 -6.44
C SER A 67 8.99 -12.55 -6.98
N ARG A 68 8.54 -12.62 -8.23
CA ARG A 68 7.82 -11.53 -8.89
C ARG A 68 6.57 -12.05 -9.54
N TYR A 69 5.53 -11.22 -9.56
CA TYR A 69 4.25 -11.57 -10.16
C TYR A 69 4.03 -10.81 -11.46
N TYR A 70 3.41 -11.48 -12.42
CA TYR A 70 3.24 -10.97 -13.76
C TYR A 70 1.85 -11.25 -14.30
N PHE A 71 1.32 -10.28 -15.03
CA PHE A 71 0.21 -10.50 -15.95
C PHE A 71 0.70 -11.22 -17.19
N ILE A 72 -0.05 -12.22 -17.65
CA ILE A 72 0.20 -12.86 -18.94
C ILE A 72 -0.45 -11.98 -20.01
N THR A 73 0.36 -11.46 -20.93
CA THR A 73 -0.10 -10.55 -21.99
C THR A 73 -0.38 -11.28 -23.29
N ASN A 74 0.35 -12.37 -23.57
CA ASN A 74 0.13 -13.22 -24.73
C ASN A 74 0.65 -14.64 -24.50
N VAL A 75 0.01 -15.62 -25.16
CA VAL A 75 0.43 -17.03 -25.20
C VAL A 75 0.46 -17.45 -26.67
N GLU A 76 1.66 -17.69 -27.21
CA GLU A 76 1.84 -18.19 -28.57
C GLU A 76 2.10 -19.69 -28.53
N VAL A 77 1.37 -20.45 -29.35
CA VAL A 77 1.45 -21.91 -29.38
C VAL A 77 2.05 -22.36 -30.70
N SER A 78 3.08 -23.20 -30.61
CA SER A 78 3.66 -23.96 -31.72
C SER A 78 3.54 -25.46 -31.42
N GLN A 79 3.81 -26.31 -32.41
CA GLN A 79 3.78 -27.78 -32.22
C GLN A 79 4.83 -28.27 -31.20
N GLN A 80 5.92 -27.53 -31.03
CA GLN A 80 7.06 -27.94 -30.21
C GLN A 80 7.20 -27.18 -28.90
N TYR A 81 6.61 -25.98 -28.79
CA TYR A 81 6.78 -25.13 -27.63
C TYR A 81 5.63 -24.12 -27.52
N ILE A 82 5.48 -23.58 -26.32
CA ILE A 82 4.60 -22.45 -26.01
C ILE A 82 5.50 -21.30 -25.56
N ILE A 83 5.24 -20.10 -26.10
CA ILE A 83 5.87 -18.86 -25.63
C ILE A 83 4.84 -18.11 -24.81
N VAL A 84 5.17 -17.82 -23.55
CA VAL A 84 4.35 -16.99 -22.67
C VAL A 84 5.03 -15.64 -22.51
N ARG A 85 4.34 -14.57 -22.92
CA ARG A 85 4.79 -13.20 -22.69
C ARG A 85 4.11 -12.63 -21.45
N CYS A 86 4.92 -11.99 -20.63
CA CYS A 86 4.52 -11.50 -19.32
C CYS A 86 4.80 -10.01 -19.17
N LYS A 87 4.09 -9.36 -18.26
CA LYS A 87 4.35 -7.98 -17.82
C LYS A 87 4.24 -7.89 -16.30
N LEU A 88 5.24 -7.28 -15.66
CA LEU A 88 5.33 -7.20 -14.21
C LEU A 88 4.10 -6.50 -13.60
N ASP A 89 3.48 -7.15 -12.61
CA ASP A 89 2.54 -6.50 -11.70
C ASP A 89 3.33 -5.84 -10.56
N VAL A 90 3.62 -4.55 -10.73
CA VAL A 90 4.34 -3.76 -9.73
C VAL A 90 3.56 -3.60 -8.43
N LEU A 91 2.23 -3.62 -8.48
CA LEU A 91 1.40 -3.41 -7.29
C LEU A 91 1.47 -4.63 -6.38
N TYR A 92 1.23 -5.82 -6.94
CA TYR A 92 1.25 -7.04 -6.14
C TYR A 92 2.67 -7.48 -5.79
N THR A 93 3.65 -7.26 -6.68
CA THR A 93 5.05 -7.64 -6.42
C THR A 93 5.66 -6.84 -5.27
N TYR A 94 5.35 -5.55 -5.16
CA TYR A 94 5.92 -4.66 -4.14
C TYR A 94 4.89 -4.28 -3.08
N GLN A 95 3.88 -5.13 -2.86
CA GLN A 95 2.76 -4.83 -1.97
C GLN A 95 3.25 -4.47 -0.56
N SER A 96 4.14 -5.28 0.00
CA SER A 96 4.69 -5.06 1.34
C SER A 96 5.41 -3.72 1.47
N GLU A 97 6.21 -3.36 0.48
CA GLU A 97 6.96 -2.12 0.46
C GLU A 97 6.00 -0.95 0.34
N ILE A 98 5.01 -1.04 -0.57
CA ILE A 98 3.99 -0.01 -0.76
C ILE A 98 3.19 0.24 0.51
N GLU A 99 2.78 -0.82 1.22
CA GLU A 99 2.03 -0.73 2.47
C GLU A 99 2.82 -0.10 3.62
N ASN A 100 4.16 -0.20 3.57
CA ASN A 100 5.05 0.38 4.57
C ASN A 100 5.61 1.77 4.18
N MET A 101 5.23 2.32 3.03
CA MET A 101 5.67 3.66 2.60
C MET A 101 4.85 4.79 3.26
N TYR A 102 5.53 5.89 3.58
CA TYR A 102 4.90 7.14 4.01
C TYR A 102 4.95 8.18 2.88
N GLY A 103 3.84 8.88 2.65
CA GLY A 103 3.77 9.90 1.61
C GLY A 103 2.71 10.97 1.89
N TYR A 104 2.91 12.15 1.31
CA TYR A 104 1.91 13.21 1.35
C TYR A 104 0.77 12.89 0.37
N ILE A 105 -0.43 12.72 0.89
CA ILE A 105 -1.63 12.43 0.08
C ILE A 105 -2.19 13.75 -0.45
N ARG A 106 -2.13 13.94 -1.78
CA ARG A 106 -2.69 15.14 -2.44
C ARG A 106 -4.21 15.06 -2.60
N ARG A 107 -4.75 13.88 -2.91
CA ARG A 107 -6.19 13.63 -3.09
C ARG A 107 -6.54 12.23 -2.59
N SER A 108 -7.65 12.12 -1.87
CA SER A 108 -8.23 10.84 -1.43
C SER A 108 -9.75 10.96 -1.43
N ALA A 109 -10.42 9.90 -1.86
CA ALA A 109 -11.88 9.85 -1.91
C ALA A 109 -12.51 9.55 -0.53
N VAL A 110 -11.73 9.00 0.41
CA VAL A 110 -12.25 8.47 1.69
C VAL A 110 -11.70 9.22 2.89
N MET A 111 -10.44 9.69 2.83
CA MET A 111 -9.81 10.41 3.95
C MET A 111 -9.43 11.83 3.54
N ARG A 112 -10.12 12.82 4.11
CA ARG A 112 -9.79 14.24 3.90
C ARG A 112 -8.53 14.59 4.69
N ASN A 113 -7.47 14.99 3.99
CA ASN A 113 -6.31 15.59 4.66
C ASN A 113 -6.67 17.02 5.09
N ARG A 114 -6.87 17.25 6.40
CA ARG A 114 -7.22 18.58 6.94
C ARG A 114 -6.16 19.66 6.63
N TYR A 115 -4.92 19.26 6.36
CA TYR A 115 -3.79 20.16 6.13
C TYR A 115 -3.48 20.42 4.64
N ILE A 116 -4.12 19.69 3.74
CA ILE A 116 -3.98 19.86 2.28
C ILE A 116 -5.36 20.17 1.71
N GLN A 117 -5.65 21.47 1.58
CA GLN A 117 -6.85 21.94 0.93
C GLN A 117 -6.57 22.16 -0.57
N ASP A 118 -7.45 21.64 -1.43
CA ASP A 118 -7.36 21.87 -2.88
C ASP A 118 -7.32 23.39 -3.16
N ASN A 119 -6.39 23.83 -4.03
CA ASN A 119 -6.12 25.23 -4.40
C ASN A 119 -5.59 26.17 -3.31
N GLN A 120 -5.11 25.67 -2.17
CA GLN A 120 -4.37 26.48 -1.20
C GLN A 120 -2.93 25.96 -1.01
N LYS A 121 -2.00 26.86 -0.65
CA LYS A 121 -0.65 26.44 -0.24
C LYS A 121 -0.78 25.55 1.00
N THR A 122 0.04 24.49 1.08
CA THR A 122 0.13 23.61 2.24
C THR A 122 0.22 24.45 3.51
N GLN A 123 -0.77 24.34 4.38
CA GLN A 123 -0.69 25.00 5.68
C GLN A 123 0.36 24.24 6.48
N GLN A 124 1.43 24.92 6.91
CA GLN A 124 2.34 24.33 7.88
C GLN A 124 1.50 23.93 9.10
N ALA A 125 1.62 22.67 9.52
CA ALA A 125 1.06 22.23 10.78
C ALA A 125 1.83 22.96 11.89
N ASN A 126 1.34 24.14 12.27
CA ASN A 126 1.72 24.74 13.53
C ASN A 126 1.22 23.79 14.61
N TYR A 127 2.11 22.91 15.05
CA TYR A 127 1.90 22.03 16.18
C TYR A 127 1.77 22.90 17.41
N LEU A 128 0.55 23.30 17.77
CA LEU A 128 0.26 23.81 19.09
C LEU A 128 -1.10 23.27 19.51
N PRO A 129 -1.12 22.56 20.64
CA PRO A 129 -2.01 23.04 21.67
C PRO A 129 -1.25 23.09 22.99
N ALA A 130 -0.61 24.23 23.26
CA ALA A 130 -0.27 24.56 24.64
C ALA A 130 -1.57 25.06 25.29
N TYR A 131 -2.37 24.15 25.86
CA TYR A 131 -3.47 24.55 26.72
C TYR A 131 -2.89 25.15 28.00
N LYS A 132 -3.24 26.41 28.27
CA LYS A 132 -2.79 27.14 29.46
C LYS A 132 -3.77 26.85 30.59
N TYR A 133 -3.40 25.99 31.52
CA TYR A 133 -4.21 25.73 32.72
C TYR A 133 -3.89 26.79 33.78
N TYR A 134 -4.91 27.50 34.26
CA TYR A 134 -4.79 28.41 35.38
C TYR A 134 -5.13 27.65 36.66
N PHE A 135 -4.19 27.57 37.60
CA PHE A 135 -4.44 27.06 38.95
C PHE A 135 -4.95 28.21 39.82
N ASN A 136 -6.20 28.12 40.27
CA ASN A 136 -6.60 28.79 41.51
C ASN A 136 -6.59 27.72 42.60
N GLY A 137 -5.78 27.91 43.65
CA GLY A 137 -5.87 27.06 44.84
C GLY A 137 -7.28 27.10 45.44
N SER A 138 -7.75 26.16 46.25
CA SER A 138 -7.08 25.04 46.94
C SER A 138 -7.93 23.77 46.92
N ASP A 139 -8.77 23.56 45.89
CA ASP A 139 -9.60 22.35 45.76
C ASP A 139 -9.57 21.82 44.32
N VAL A 140 -9.09 20.59 44.15
CA VAL A 140 -8.80 19.93 42.87
C VAL A 140 -10.07 19.35 42.23
N SER A 141 -11.16 20.12 42.20
CA SER A 141 -12.47 19.56 41.82
C SER A 141 -13.09 20.18 40.58
N ASN A 142 -12.66 21.37 40.12
CA ASN A 142 -13.27 22.01 38.95
C ASN A 142 -12.23 22.77 38.12
N TYR A 143 -11.91 22.25 36.93
CA TYR A 143 -11.16 22.97 35.91
C TYR A 143 -12.13 23.75 35.02
N THR A 144 -11.94 25.06 34.87
CA THR A 144 -12.64 25.84 33.85
C THR A 144 -11.67 26.16 32.72
N ILE A 145 -11.99 25.73 31.49
CA ILE A 145 -11.25 26.09 30.29
C ILE A 145 -11.51 27.58 30.04
N LYS A 146 -10.44 28.39 29.96
CA LYS A 146 -10.52 29.77 29.48
C LYS A 146 -9.76 29.87 28.16
N GLU A 147 -10.35 30.56 27.18
CA GLU A 147 -9.70 30.86 25.92
C GLU A 147 -8.46 31.73 26.12
N ALA A 148 -7.45 31.51 25.29
CA ALA A 148 -6.15 32.16 25.41
C ALA A 148 -6.25 33.66 25.15
N GLY A 149 -6.02 34.49 26.18
CA GLY A 149 -6.00 35.95 26.02
C GLY A 149 -5.93 36.80 27.28
N THR A 150 -6.19 36.26 28.47
CA THR A 150 -6.12 37.06 29.71
C THR A 150 -4.73 37.01 30.36
N THR A 151 -4.09 38.17 30.37
CA THR A 151 -2.87 38.50 31.11
C THR A 151 -3.18 38.44 32.60
N ASP A 152 -2.77 37.38 33.28
CA ASP A 152 -2.25 37.37 34.66
C ASP A 152 -2.15 35.93 35.20
N GLY A 153 -0.94 35.53 35.58
CA GLY A 153 -0.70 34.25 36.27
C GLY A 153 0.62 33.56 35.87
N TRP A 154 1.34 33.04 36.88
CA TRP A 154 2.56 32.25 36.71
C TRP A 154 2.28 30.91 36.00
N VAL A 155 3.15 30.54 35.06
CA VAL A 155 3.03 29.35 34.21
C VAL A 155 3.98 28.26 34.71
N LEU A 156 3.46 27.07 35.01
CA LEU A 156 4.26 25.86 35.22
C LEU A 156 4.10 24.94 34.00
N TRP A 157 5.21 24.58 33.36
CA TRP A 157 5.22 23.58 32.30
C TRP A 157 5.27 22.19 32.92
N VAL A 158 4.27 21.36 32.65
CA VAL A 158 4.30 19.95 33.04
C VAL A 158 4.23 19.11 31.77
N SER A 159 5.31 18.37 31.47
CA SER A 159 5.32 17.38 30.39
C SER A 159 4.72 16.06 30.91
N GLY A 160 3.48 15.76 30.51
CA GLY A 160 2.80 14.49 30.79
C GLY A 160 2.62 13.66 29.51
N ALA A 161 2.89 12.37 29.60
CA ALA A 161 2.92 11.40 28.51
C ALA A 161 1.58 11.22 27.78
N TYR A 162 1.66 10.92 26.49
CA TYR A 162 0.53 10.71 25.58
C TYR A 162 -0.33 9.52 26.02
N ALA A 163 -1.58 9.80 26.41
CA ALA A 163 -2.63 8.78 26.34
C ALA A 163 -3.11 8.72 24.89
N SER A 164 -2.89 7.57 24.25
CA SER A 164 -3.51 7.23 22.98
C SER A 164 -5.04 7.20 23.15
N SER A 165 -5.75 8.08 22.47
CA SER A 165 -7.18 7.90 22.24
C SER A 165 -7.61 8.59 20.93
N PRO A 166 -8.69 8.08 20.30
CA PRO A 166 -8.80 7.89 18.87
C PRO A 166 -9.32 9.12 18.13
N PHE A 167 -9.24 9.04 16.80
CA PHE A 167 -9.86 9.92 15.82
C PHE A 167 -11.06 10.75 16.34
N PRO A 168 -11.11 12.07 16.06
CA PRO A 168 -12.28 12.86 16.39
C PRO A 168 -13.50 12.33 15.62
N PRO A 169 -14.70 12.34 16.23
CA PRO A 169 -15.92 11.83 15.60
C PRO A 169 -16.26 12.64 14.34
N ASP A 170 -16.80 11.95 13.33
CA ASP A 170 -17.33 12.54 12.10
C ASP A 170 -18.50 13.48 12.43
N ASP A 171 -18.31 14.76 12.13
CA ASP A 171 -19.35 15.77 12.15
C ASP A 171 -20.20 15.62 10.87
N ASN A 172 -21.12 14.66 10.88
CA ASN A 172 -22.19 14.57 9.90
C ASN A 172 -23.26 15.61 10.24
N GLY A 173 -22.98 16.87 9.93
CA GLY A 173 -23.99 17.93 9.84
C GLY A 173 -24.87 17.71 8.61
N GLY A 174 -25.96 16.95 8.79
CA GLY A 174 -27.12 16.93 7.90
C GLY A 174 -28.22 17.82 8.46
N GLU A 175 -28.83 18.58 7.54
CA GLU A 175 -30.01 19.48 7.59
C GLU A 175 -30.85 19.57 8.89
#